data_AF-A0A1W6PYH4-F1
#
_entry.id   AF-A0A1W6PYH4-F1
#
_cell.length_a   1.000
_cell.length_b   1.000
_cell.length_c   1.000
_cell.angle_alpha   90.00
_cell.angle_beta   90.00
_cell.angle_gamma   90.00
#
_symmetry.space_group_name_H-M   'P 1'
#
loop_
_entity.id
_entity.type
_entity.pdbx_description
1 polymer ?
#
loop_
_entity_poly.entity_id
_entity_poly.type
_entity_poly.pdbx_seq_one_letter_code
_entity_poly.pdbx_strand_id
1 'polypeptide(L)'
;MNAGTSSTKALENFSPKRGSVEYIFDPNTSTLIVGNGRWTHSPLAASIKADTGSVVGGMFSRGSNGAMSTNEASGHFWRNWTPEVRQQFNQMMRSRGFDHLHHEGM
;
A
#
# COMPACT_ATOMS: atom_id res chain seq x y z
N MET A 1 -3.09 -10.69 21.99
CA MET A 1 -2.17 -9.66 21.46
C MET A 1 -2.31 -9.67 19.94
N ASN A 2 -2.69 -8.54 19.35
CA ASN A 2 -3.07 -8.43 17.94
C ASN A 2 -1.88 -8.68 17.03
N ALA A 3 -2.04 -9.60 16.08
CA ALA A 3 -1.02 -10.01 15.14
C ALA A 3 -0.74 -8.88 14.14
N GLY A 4 0.14 -7.96 14.51
CA GLY A 4 0.94 -7.17 13.57
C GLY A 4 1.85 -8.13 12.81
N THR A 5 1.29 -8.85 11.84
CA THR A 5 2.07 -9.74 11.00
C THR A 5 2.78 -8.84 9.99
N SER A 6 4.04 -8.49 10.26
CA SER A 6 4.96 -7.92 9.27
C SER A 6 5.20 -8.97 8.19
N SER A 7 4.23 -9.13 7.30
CA SER A 7 4.21 -10.20 6.32
C SER A 7 4.81 -9.70 5.00
N THR A 8 6.11 -9.44 4.99
CA THR A 8 6.86 -9.39 3.74
C THR A 8 6.54 -10.65 2.91
N LYS A 9 6.51 -11.83 3.54
CA LYS A 9 6.07 -13.09 2.92
C LYS A 9 4.65 -13.13 2.36
N ALA A 10 3.69 -12.43 2.98
CA ALA A 10 2.35 -12.35 2.41
C ALA A 10 2.36 -11.49 1.16
N LEU A 11 3.07 -10.35 1.16
CA LEU A 11 3.21 -9.49 -0.01
C LEU A 11 4.01 -10.17 -1.14
N GLU A 12 5.05 -10.95 -0.81
CA GLU A 12 5.84 -11.75 -1.76
C GLU A 12 4.99 -12.72 -2.57
N ASN A 13 4.00 -13.37 -1.95
CA ASN A 13 3.10 -14.32 -2.60
C ASN A 13 1.75 -13.69 -2.99
N PHE A 14 1.54 -12.42 -2.66
CA PHE A 14 0.30 -11.74 -2.99
C PHE A 14 0.28 -11.43 -4.47
N SER A 15 -0.60 -12.13 -5.18
CA SER A 15 -0.97 -11.83 -6.56
C SER A 15 -2.46 -11.56 -6.58
N PRO A 16 -2.88 -10.32 -6.87
CA PRO A 16 -4.30 -10.03 -6.99
C PRO A 16 -4.90 -10.88 -8.11
N LYS A 17 -5.95 -11.66 -7.81
CA LYS A 17 -6.56 -12.59 -8.78
C LYS A 17 -7.27 -11.87 -9.93
N ARG A 18 -7.59 -10.58 -9.78
CA ARG A 18 -8.23 -9.72 -10.78
C ARG A 18 -7.73 -8.28 -10.62
N GLY A 19 -6.98 -7.79 -11.60
CA GLY A 19 -6.62 -6.38 -11.72
C GLY A 19 -5.78 -5.84 -10.54
N SER A 20 -6.07 -4.59 -10.17
CA SER A 20 -5.43 -3.87 -9.07
C SER A 20 -6.30 -3.94 -7.81
N VAL A 21 -5.69 -3.92 -6.64
CA VAL A 21 -6.38 -3.89 -5.34
C VAL A 21 -5.99 -2.66 -4.54
N GLU A 22 -6.89 -2.18 -3.70
CA GLU A 22 -6.60 -1.03 -2.83
C GLU A 22 -5.50 -1.36 -1.81
N TYR A 23 -4.65 -0.37 -1.48
CA TYR A 23 -3.72 -0.44 -0.35
C TYR A 23 -3.73 0.86 0.46
N ILE A 24 -3.31 0.75 1.72
CA ILE A 24 -3.02 1.88 2.62
C ILE A 24 -1.59 1.76 3.11
N PHE A 25 -0.87 2.87 3.08
CA PHE A 25 0.42 3.02 3.73
C PHE A 25 0.34 4.07 4.84
N ASP A 26 0.74 3.68 6.03
CA ASP A 26 0.93 4.58 7.16
C ASP A 26 2.41 4.93 7.30
N PRO A 27 2.82 6.17 6.97
CA PRO A 27 4.22 6.58 7.06
C PRO A 27 4.71 6.63 8.52
N ASN A 28 3.84 6.92 9.49
CA ASN A 28 4.26 7.05 10.91
C ASN A 28 4.73 5.71 11.49
N THR A 29 4.12 4.62 11.05
CA THR A 29 4.43 3.26 11.54
C THR A 29 5.15 2.41 10.49
N SER A 30 5.38 2.94 9.28
CA SER A 30 5.87 2.19 8.13
C SER A 30 5.05 0.91 7.84
N THR A 31 3.73 1.00 8.07
CA THR A 31 2.80 -0.12 7.90
C THR A 31 2.18 -0.05 6.52
N LEU A 32 2.26 -1.15 5.77
CA LEU A 32 1.58 -1.31 4.48
C LEU A 32 0.53 -2.39 4.62
N ILE A 33 -0.71 -2.07 4.24
CA ILE A 33 -1.80 -3.03 4.15
C ILE A 33 -2.31 -3.03 2.74
N VAL A 34 -2.45 -4.23 2.18
CA VAL A 34 -3.04 -4.44 0.86
C VAL A 34 -4.37 -5.16 1.05
N GLY A 35 -5.41 -4.62 0.43
CA GLY A 35 -6.74 -5.18 0.44
C GLY A 35 -6.85 -6.42 -0.44
N ASN A 36 -7.91 -7.20 -0.21
CA ASN A 36 -8.23 -8.39 -1.00
C ASN A 36 -9.10 -8.09 -2.24
N GLY A 37 -9.21 -6.83 -2.65
CA GLY A 37 -10.04 -6.37 -3.78
C GLY A 37 -11.54 -6.22 -3.50
N ARG A 38 -11.97 -6.38 -2.25
CA ARG A 38 -13.35 -6.14 -1.80
C ARG A 38 -13.48 -4.94 -0.86
N TRP A 39 -12.36 -4.41 -0.39
CA TRP A 39 -12.31 -3.36 0.63
C TRP A 39 -11.83 -2.05 0.04
N THR A 40 -12.61 -0.99 0.26
CA THR A 40 -12.20 0.37 -0.05
C THR A 40 -11.13 0.87 0.94
N HIS A 41 -10.48 1.98 0.60
CA HIS A 41 -9.39 2.56 1.39
C HIS A 41 -9.74 2.83 2.87
N SER A 42 -10.93 3.37 3.17
CA SER A 42 -11.27 3.77 4.55
C SER A 42 -11.46 2.57 5.51
N PRO A 43 -12.14 1.47 5.12
CA PRO A 43 -12.12 0.22 5.89
C PRO A 43 -10.72 -0.35 6.13
N LEU A 44 -9.81 -0.26 5.15
CA LEU A 44 -8.42 -0.70 5.32
C LEU A 44 -7.69 0.13 6.38
N ALA A 45 -7.81 1.47 6.32
CA ALA A 45 -7.23 2.36 7.33
C ALA A 45 -7.81 2.08 8.74
N ALA A 46 -9.13 1.88 8.83
CA ALA A 46 -9.80 1.55 10.09
C ALA A 46 -9.32 0.22 10.70
N SER A 47 -8.96 -0.77 9.85
CA SER A 47 -8.50 -2.08 10.32
C SER A 47 -7.22 -2.03 11.16
N ILE A 48 -6.36 -1.04 10.94
CA ILE A 48 -5.17 -0.76 11.76
C ILE A 48 -5.31 0.43 12.68
N LYS A 49 -6.52 0.98 12.81
CA LYS A 49 -6.78 2.20 13.59
C LYS A 49 -5.83 3.34 13.19
N ALA A 50 -5.55 3.44 11.90
CA ALA A 50 -4.66 4.46 11.38
C ALA A 50 -5.29 5.85 11.49
N ASP A 51 -4.43 6.86 11.61
CA ASP A 51 -4.86 8.25 11.49
C ASP A 51 -5.13 8.60 10.02
N THR A 52 -6.40 8.82 9.70
CA THR A 52 -6.87 9.10 8.34
C THR A 52 -6.34 10.43 7.79
N GLY A 53 -5.82 11.32 8.65
CA GLY A 53 -5.20 12.58 8.25
C GLY A 53 -3.76 12.43 7.73
N SER A 54 -3.09 11.32 8.05
CA SER A 54 -1.66 11.12 7.72
C SER A 54 -1.39 9.90 6.84
N VAL A 55 -2.31 8.94 6.76
CA VAL A 55 -2.15 7.80 5.85
C VAL A 55 -2.39 8.16 4.40
N VAL A 56 -1.68 7.44 3.54
CA VAL A 56 -1.83 7.51 2.09
C VAL A 56 -2.41 6.21 1.56
N GLY A 57 -3.01 6.27 0.38
CA GLY A 57 -3.57 5.10 -0.26
C GLY A 57 -3.27 5.05 -1.74
N GLY A 58 -3.58 3.92 -2.34
CA GLY A 58 -3.53 3.77 -3.77
C GLY A 58 -4.01 2.41 -4.23
N MET A 59 -3.67 2.08 -5.48
CA MET A 59 -3.88 0.75 -6.05
C MET A 59 -2.55 0.02 -6.16
N PHE A 60 -2.56 -1.25 -5.77
CA PHE A 60 -1.46 -2.19 -5.91
C PHE A 60 -1.84 -3.21 -6.98
N SER A 61 -0.93 -3.43 -7.93
CA SER A 61 -1.08 -4.37 -9.02
C SER A 61 0.17 -5.21 -9.12
N ARG A 62 0.02 -6.44 -9.62
CA ARG A 62 1.16 -7.28 -9.95
C ARG A 62 1.05 -7.73 -11.39
N GLY A 63 2.08 -7.42 -12.18
CA GLY A 63 2.19 -7.83 -13.58
C GLY A 63 2.38 -9.34 -13.70
N SER A 64 2.12 -9.88 -14.90
CA SER A 64 2.32 -11.30 -15.23
C SER A 64 3.78 -11.77 -15.11
N ASN A 65 4.73 -10.83 -15.18
CA ASN A 65 6.16 -11.04 -14.92
C ASN A 65 6.53 -10.98 -13.43
N GLY A 66 5.55 -10.84 -12.52
CA GLY A 66 5.77 -10.72 -11.09
C GLY A 66 6.13 -9.31 -10.60
N ALA A 67 6.27 -8.34 -11.51
CA ALA A 67 6.61 -6.95 -11.17
C ALA A 67 5.48 -6.29 -10.39
N MET A 68 5.83 -5.62 -9.29
CA MET A 68 4.89 -4.85 -8.49
C MET A 68 4.74 -3.45 -9.06
N SER A 69 3.50 -2.98 -9.19
CA SER A 69 3.18 -1.60 -9.55
C SER A 69 2.21 -1.04 -8.53
N THR A 70 2.44 0.21 -8.14
CA THR A 70 1.59 0.95 -7.23
C THR A 70 1.32 2.32 -7.79
N ASN A 71 0.15 2.87 -7.49
CA ASN A 71 -0.16 4.27 -7.78
C ASN A 71 -0.74 4.96 -6.56
N GLU A 72 -1.20 6.20 -6.73
CA GLU A 72 -1.79 7.04 -5.69
C GLU A 72 -3.31 7.11 -5.75
N ALA A 73 -3.94 6.31 -6.63
CA ALA A 73 -5.37 6.36 -6.89
C ALA A 73 -6.16 5.87 -5.66
N SER A 74 -6.48 6.82 -4.77
CA SER A 74 -7.21 6.59 -3.53
C SER A 74 -8.07 7.80 -3.20
N GLY A 75 -9.39 7.65 -3.22
CA GLY A 75 -10.33 8.78 -3.34
C GLY A 75 -10.00 10.04 -2.54
N HIS A 76 -9.71 9.93 -1.24
CA HIS A 76 -9.34 11.07 -0.40
C HIS A 76 -7.91 11.01 0.17
N PHE A 77 -7.34 9.81 0.30
CA PHE A 77 -5.98 9.63 0.84
C PHE A 77 -4.88 10.01 -0.16
N TRP A 78 -5.21 10.18 -1.44
CA TRP A 78 -4.24 10.63 -2.44
C TRP A 78 -3.65 11.99 -2.06
N ARG A 79 -4.42 12.82 -1.35
CA ARG A 79 -4.06 14.18 -0.94
C ARG A 79 -2.94 14.21 0.10
N ASN A 80 -2.72 13.10 0.80
CA ASN A 80 -1.71 12.98 1.84
C ASN A 80 -0.35 12.55 1.25
N TRP A 81 -0.29 12.22 -0.05
CA TRP A 81 1.00 11.97 -0.71
C TRP A 81 1.81 13.26 -0.80
N THR A 82 2.96 13.25 -0.15
CA THR A 82 4.00 14.26 -0.31
C THR A 82 5.26 13.61 -0.88
N PRO A 83 6.21 14.38 -1.44
CA PRO A 83 7.50 13.85 -1.89
C PRO A 83 8.22 13.04 -0.80
N GLU A 84 8.14 13.46 0.45
CA GLU A 84 8.72 12.77 1.61
C GLU A 84 8.03 11.43 1.88
N VAL A 85 6.69 11.38 1.84
CA VAL A 85 5.93 10.13 2.04
C VAL A 85 6.19 9.15 0.90
N ARG A 86 6.31 9.62 -0.35
CA ARG A 86 6.73 8.80 -1.50
C ARG A 86 8.10 8.18 -1.28
N GLN A 87 9.06 8.96 -0.81
CA GLN A 87 10.39 8.45 -0.52
C GLN A 87 10.37 7.40 0.61
N GLN A 88 9.63 7.64 1.68
CA GLN A 88 9.47 6.66 2.77
C GLN A 88 8.83 5.36 2.28
N PHE A 89 7.80 5.45 1.46
CA PHE A 89 7.13 4.28 0.88
C PHE A 89 8.09 3.46 0.00
N ASN A 90 8.78 4.12 -0.94
CA ASN A 90 9.75 3.48 -1.82
C ASN A 90 10.90 2.84 -1.03
N GLN A 91 11.40 3.52 0.00
CA GLN A 91 12.46 3.00 0.85
C GLN A 91 12.00 1.79 1.67
N MET A 92 10.79 1.83 2.22
CA MET A 92 10.20 0.71 2.95
C MET A 92 10.04 -0.52 2.05
N MET A 93 9.54 -0.35 0.82
CA MET A 93 9.38 -1.46 -0.13
C MET A 93 10.73 -2.07 -0.51
N ARG A 94 11.72 -1.24 -0.85
CA ARG A 94 13.09 -1.68 -1.16
C ARG A 94 13.76 -2.40 0.01
N SER A 95 13.61 -1.85 1.22
CA SER A 95 14.14 -2.47 2.46
C SER A 95 13.56 -3.86 2.71
N ARG A 96 12.32 -4.11 2.25
CA ARG A 96 11.66 -5.41 2.30
C ARG A 96 11.96 -6.32 1.10
N GLY A 97 12.87 -5.91 0.21
CA GLY A 97 13.28 -6.68 -0.97
C GLY A 97 12.34 -6.58 -2.16
N PHE A 98 11.39 -5.64 -2.15
CA PHE A 98 10.46 -5.42 -3.25
C PHE A 98 10.97 -4.33 -4.18
N ASP A 99 11.23 -4.71 -5.43
CA ASP A 99 11.34 -3.74 -6.51
C ASP A 99 9.95 -3.47 -7.08
N HIS A 100 9.53 -2.21 -7.05
CA HIS A 100 8.22 -1.81 -7.55
C HIS A 100 8.30 -0.49 -8.33
N LEU A 101 7.39 -0.33 -9.28
CA LEU A 101 7.16 0.92 -9.96
C LEU A 101 6.09 1.73 -9.20
N HIS A 102 6.40 2.96 -8.82
CA HIS A 102 5.42 3.88 -8.22
C HIS A 102 4.99 4.90 -9.26
N HIS A 103 3.69 5.04 -9.48
CA HIS A 103 3.11 6.05 -10.36
C HIS A 103 2.45 7.14 -9.53
N GLU A 104 2.99 8.36 -9.62
CA GLU A 104 2.40 9.53 -8.98
C GLU A 104 1.13 9.95 -9.71
N GLY A 105 0.12 10.40 -8.97
CA GLY A 105 -1.14 10.89 -9.53
C GLY A 105 -2.26 9.85 -9.66
N MET A 106 -3.43 10.36 -10.05
CA MET A 106 -4.69 9.63 -10.25
C MET A 106 -4.95 9.33 -11.73
#